data_AF-A0A1M5XJE9-F1
#
_entry.id   AF-A0A1M5XJE9-F1
#
_cell.length_a   1.000
_cell.length_b   1.000
_cell.length_c   1.000
_cell.angle_alpha   90.00
_cell.angle_beta   90.00
_cell.angle_gamma   90.00
#
_symmetry.space_group_name_H-M   'P 1'
#
loop_
_entity.id
_entity.type
_entity.pdbx_description
1 polymer ?
#
loop_
_entity_poly.entity_id
_entity_poly.type
_entity_poly.pdbx_seq_one_letter_code
_entity_poly.pdbx_strand_id
1 'polypeptide(L)'
;MKSLLMVVCALLMTACSSQSFPVLSDSQGWQQWGYDQGFQGLNPASVTELTELGARNLTDERYADYIQGYRAGNQAYCAQDPFESGKMQRPYYGACDESHPDFRAAYEQGQWEDDVTSGAYMSESDYE
;
A
#
# COMPACT_ATOMS: atom_id res chain seq x y z
N MET A 1 8.94 -0.54 -43.02
CA MET A 1 7.80 0.02 -42.24
C MET A 1 7.43 -0.85 -41.03
N LYS A 2 7.43 -2.18 -41.13
CA LYS A 2 7.13 -3.11 -40.00
C LYS A 2 8.15 -3.07 -38.85
N SER A 3 9.45 -2.97 -39.15
CA SER A 3 10.50 -2.94 -38.11
C SER A 3 10.52 -1.65 -37.28
N LEU A 4 10.00 -0.54 -37.81
CA LEU A 4 9.99 0.73 -37.07
C LEU A 4 8.92 0.74 -35.98
N LEU A 5 7.83 -0.03 -36.17
CA LEU A 5 6.74 -0.15 -35.22
C LEU A 5 7.13 -0.98 -33.98
N MET A 6 7.98 -2.00 -34.15
CA MET A 6 8.52 -2.78 -33.02
C MET A 6 9.45 -1.96 -32.11
N VAL A 7 10.24 -1.05 -32.69
CA VAL A 7 11.17 -0.20 -31.92
C VAL A 7 10.40 0.80 -31.05
N VAL A 8 9.28 1.32 -31.53
CA VAL A 8 8.43 2.26 -30.77
C VAL A 8 7.73 1.58 -29.59
N CYS A 9 7.26 0.32 -29.74
CA CYS A 9 6.68 -0.41 -28.61
C CYS A 9 7.70 -0.79 -27.52
N ALA A 10 8.95 -1.05 -27.89
CA ALA A 10 10.00 -1.39 -26.92
C ALA A 10 10.42 -0.19 -26.03
N LEU A 11 10.26 1.04 -26.54
CA LEU A 11 10.61 2.27 -25.80
C LEU A 11 9.57 2.67 -24.74
N LEU A 12 8.36 2.11 -24.78
CA LEU A 12 7.28 2.44 -23.84
C LEU A 12 7.36 1.67 -22.51
N MET A 13 8.30 0.73 -22.38
CA MET A 13 8.40 -0.16 -21.21
C MET A 13 9.35 0.32 -20.11
N THR A 14 10.00 1.48 -20.25
CA THR A 14 10.97 1.99 -19.25
C THR A 14 10.42 3.06 -18.29
N ALA A 15 9.10 3.31 -18.28
CA ALA A 15 8.51 4.39 -17.49
C ALA A 15 8.09 4.02 -16.04
N CYS A 16 8.29 2.77 -15.58
CA CYS A 16 7.73 2.30 -14.32
C CYS A 16 8.78 1.80 -13.33
N SER A 17 9.66 2.67 -12.81
CA SER A 17 10.51 2.24 -11.67
C SER A 17 11.10 3.37 -10.80
N SER A 18 11.03 4.63 -11.19
CA SER A 18 11.43 5.71 -10.28
C SER A 18 10.23 6.13 -9.44
N GLN A 19 9.93 5.41 -8.37
CA GLN A 19 9.23 6.01 -7.25
C GLN A 19 10.23 6.92 -6.55
N SER A 20 10.56 8.05 -7.21
CA SER A 20 11.34 9.11 -6.63
C SER A 20 10.54 9.61 -5.43
N PHE A 21 11.15 9.60 -4.25
CA PHE A 21 10.63 10.32 -3.10
C PHE A 21 10.18 11.69 -3.61
N PRO A 22 8.88 12.04 -3.48
CA PRO A 22 8.41 13.33 -4.00
C PRO A 22 9.30 14.40 -3.38
N VAL A 23 9.72 15.39 -4.15
CA VAL A 23 10.44 16.54 -3.58
C VAL A 23 9.41 17.31 -2.75
N LEU A 24 9.22 16.88 -1.51
CA LEU A 24 8.24 17.43 -0.58
C LEU A 24 8.81 18.72 0.00
N SER A 25 8.62 19.82 -0.72
CA SER A 25 9.14 21.13 -0.34
C SER A 25 8.25 21.90 0.64
N ASP A 26 6.97 21.53 0.77
CA ASP A 26 5.99 22.26 1.59
C ASP A 26 5.13 21.33 2.47
N SER A 27 4.42 21.94 3.43
CA SER A 27 3.54 21.26 4.39
C SER A 27 2.50 20.37 3.71
N GLN A 28 1.86 20.89 2.65
CA GLN A 28 0.82 20.18 1.93
C GLN A 28 1.35 18.89 1.28
N GLY A 29 2.54 18.94 0.68
CA GLY A 29 3.17 17.75 0.12
C GLY A 29 3.41 16.67 1.18
N TRP A 30 3.91 17.04 2.36
CA TRP A 30 4.14 16.10 3.46
C TRP A 30 2.85 15.49 3.98
N GLN A 31 1.81 16.29 4.14
CA GLN A 31 0.48 15.81 4.52
C GLN A 31 -0.09 14.86 3.46
N GLN A 32 -0.01 15.21 2.16
CA GLN A 32 -0.53 14.37 1.10
C GLN A 32 0.22 13.04 1.01
N TRP A 33 1.55 13.07 1.09
CA TRP A 33 2.35 11.85 1.05
C TRP A 33 2.08 10.96 2.27
N GLY A 34 1.95 11.55 3.46
CA GLY A 34 1.48 10.84 4.64
C GLY A 34 0.13 10.17 4.41
N TYR A 35 -0.84 10.92 3.88
CA TYR A 35 -2.17 10.40 3.55
C TYR A 35 -2.07 9.21 2.60
N ASP A 36 -1.30 9.32 1.52
CA ASP A 36 -1.17 8.25 0.54
C ASP A 36 -0.57 6.97 1.16
N GLN A 37 0.42 7.11 2.05
CA GLN A 37 1.00 5.97 2.77
C GLN A 37 -0.03 5.32 3.71
N GLY A 38 -0.76 6.12 4.48
CA GLY A 38 -1.81 5.64 5.38
C GLY A 38 -2.97 4.99 4.63
N PHE A 39 -3.38 5.57 3.50
CA PHE A 39 -4.46 5.07 2.64
C PHE A 39 -4.09 3.74 1.95
N GLN A 40 -2.81 3.44 1.81
CA GLN A 40 -2.30 2.15 1.34
C GLN A 40 -2.20 1.10 2.46
N GLY A 41 -2.52 1.46 3.72
CA GLY A 41 -2.41 0.55 4.85
C GLY A 41 -0.96 0.26 5.27
N LEU A 42 -0.01 1.09 4.86
CA LEU A 42 1.40 0.95 5.25
C LEU A 42 1.61 1.41 6.70
N ASN A 43 2.67 0.91 7.33
CA ASN A 43 3.13 1.43 8.61
C ASN A 43 3.74 2.83 8.44
N PRO A 44 3.64 3.71 9.45
CA PRO A 44 4.22 5.05 9.35
C PRO A 44 5.75 4.93 9.31
N ALA A 45 6.37 5.62 8.36
CA ALA A 45 7.82 5.71 8.27
C ALA A 45 8.36 6.52 9.45
N SER A 46 9.41 6.01 10.07
CA SER A 46 10.16 6.68 11.12
C SER A 46 10.99 7.84 10.57
N VAL A 47 11.38 8.76 11.45
CA VAL A 47 12.31 9.85 11.12
C VAL A 47 13.59 9.33 10.49
N THR A 48 14.11 8.19 10.97
CA THR A 48 15.31 7.54 10.41
C THR A 48 15.09 7.08 8.97
N GLU A 49 14.01 6.34 8.70
CA GLU A 49 13.69 5.86 7.34
C GLU A 49 13.50 7.04 6.36
N LEU A 50 12.82 8.10 6.80
CA LEU A 50 12.64 9.31 5.98
C LEU A 50 13.96 10.01 5.68
N THR A 51 14.87 10.04 6.65
CA THR A 51 16.20 10.61 6.48
C THR A 51 17.02 9.80 5.46
N GLU A 52 16.97 8.46 5.54
CA GLU A 52 17.66 7.55 4.62
C GLU A 52 17.10 7.62 3.19
N LEU A 53 15.80 7.85 3.03
CA LEU A 53 15.14 8.08 1.74
C LEU A 53 15.51 9.42 1.09
N GLY A 54 16.34 10.23 1.76
CA GLY A 54 16.86 11.48 1.21
C GLY A 54 15.92 12.66 1.39
N ALA A 55 15.05 12.64 2.42
CA ALA A 55 14.25 13.79 2.82
C ALA A 55 15.14 14.92 3.37
N ARG A 56 15.80 15.64 2.47
CA ARG A 56 16.78 16.70 2.78
C ARG A 56 16.21 17.87 3.60
N ASN A 57 14.89 17.99 3.67
CA ASN A 57 14.17 19.04 4.41
C ASN A 57 13.33 18.47 5.57
N LEU A 58 13.65 17.26 6.07
CA LEU A 58 12.95 16.70 7.22
C LEU A 58 13.23 17.56 8.46
N THR A 59 12.17 18.18 8.97
CA THR A 59 12.13 18.92 10.23
C THR A 59 11.02 18.33 11.09
N ASP A 60 11.00 18.63 12.39
CA ASP A 60 9.94 18.17 13.28
C ASP A 60 8.54 18.61 12.79
N GLU A 61 8.42 19.82 12.24
CA GLU A 61 7.18 20.32 11.64
C GLU A 61 6.76 19.49 10.43
N ARG A 62 7.70 19.14 9.54
CA ARG A 62 7.42 18.33 8.35
C ARG A 62 7.10 16.88 8.69
N TYR A 63 7.71 16.36 9.75
CA TYR A 63 7.33 15.06 10.27
C TYR A 63 5.93 15.09 10.92
N ALA A 64 5.57 16.17 11.62
CA ALA A 64 4.22 16.35 12.15
C ALA A 64 3.16 16.43 11.04
N ASP A 65 3.45 17.17 9.96
CA ASP A 65 2.63 17.22 8.74
C ASP A 65 2.43 15.82 8.14
N TYR A 66 3.52 15.07 7.99
CA TYR A 66 3.47 13.67 7.54
C TYR A 66 2.56 12.80 8.40
N ILE A 67 2.74 12.83 9.72
CA ILE A 67 1.95 12.03 10.66
C ILE A 67 0.47 12.45 10.65
N GLN A 68 0.18 13.74 10.50
CA GLN A 68 -1.19 14.23 10.36
C GLN A 68 -1.87 13.62 9.14
N GLY A 69 -1.21 13.70 7.98
CA GLY A 69 -1.67 13.08 6.74
C GLY A 69 -1.85 11.57 6.89
N TYR A 70 -0.84 10.89 7.45
CA TYR A 70 -0.85 9.45 7.69
C TYR A 70 -2.06 8.99 8.48
N ARG A 71 -2.39 9.67 9.58
CA ARG A 71 -3.56 9.33 10.40
C ARG A 71 -4.87 9.47 9.62
N ALA A 72 -5.01 10.53 8.82
CA ALA A 72 -6.19 10.71 7.98
C ALA A 72 -6.31 9.63 6.90
N GLY A 73 -5.21 9.27 6.25
CA GLY A 73 -5.15 8.19 5.27
C GLY A 73 -5.45 6.82 5.90
N ASN A 74 -4.86 6.53 7.06
CA ASN A 74 -5.08 5.30 7.80
C ASN A 74 -6.54 5.16 8.24
N GLN A 75 -7.17 6.25 8.71
CA GLN A 75 -8.60 6.25 9.01
C GLN A 75 -9.45 5.91 7.79
N ALA A 76 -9.12 6.48 6.62
CA ALA A 76 -9.80 6.15 5.37
C ALA A 76 -9.54 4.71 4.93
N TYR A 77 -8.32 4.19 5.14
CA TYR A 77 -8.00 2.78 4.86
C TYR A 77 -8.83 1.83 5.73
N CYS A 78 -8.91 2.08 7.04
CA CYS A 78 -9.66 1.25 7.98
C CYS A 78 -11.17 1.35 7.84
N ALA A 79 -11.68 2.35 7.11
CA ALA A 79 -13.09 2.46 6.76
C ALA A 79 -13.47 1.62 5.53
N GLN A 80 -12.50 1.03 4.82
CA GLN A 80 -12.77 0.08 3.74
C GLN A 80 -13.30 -1.24 4.29
N ASP A 81 -13.90 -2.04 3.40
CA ASP A 81 -14.32 -3.39 3.74
C ASP A 81 -13.09 -4.32 3.85
N PRO A 82 -12.74 -4.80 5.05
CA PRO A 82 -11.61 -5.71 5.24
C PRO A 82 -11.81 -7.04 4.51
N PHE A 83 -13.03 -7.54 4.46
CA PHE A 83 -13.35 -8.83 3.86
C PHE A 83 -13.14 -8.81 2.35
N GLU A 84 -13.64 -7.78 1.65
CA GLU A 84 -13.37 -7.60 0.22
C GLU A 84 -11.88 -7.35 -0.05
N SER A 85 -11.18 -6.68 0.85
CA SER A 85 -9.72 -6.50 0.75
C SER A 85 -8.97 -7.83 0.85
N GLY A 86 -9.42 -8.72 1.73
CA GLY A 86 -8.91 -10.08 1.91
C GLY A 86 -9.14 -10.97 0.69
N LYS A 87 -10.34 -10.93 0.12
CA LYS A 87 -10.68 -11.60 -1.14
C LYS A 87 -9.70 -11.21 -2.26
N MET A 88 -9.53 -9.90 -2.46
CA MET A 88 -8.59 -9.37 -3.45
C MET A 88 -7.10 -9.65 -3.14
N GLN A 89 -6.77 -10.35 -2.05
CA GLN A 89 -5.40 -10.66 -1.62
C GLN A 89 -4.52 -9.41 -1.49
N ARG A 90 -5.11 -8.28 -1.09
CA ARG A 90 -4.36 -7.05 -0.86
C ARG A 90 -3.57 -7.21 0.44
N PRO A 91 -2.26 -6.91 0.46
CA PRO A 91 -1.47 -7.12 1.67
C PRO A 91 -2.00 -6.29 2.84
N TYR A 92 -2.14 -6.93 4.01
CA TYR A 92 -2.54 -6.27 5.25
C TYR A 92 -1.40 -6.31 6.28
N TYR A 93 -0.92 -5.13 6.69
CA TYR A 93 0.22 -4.98 7.59
C TYR A 93 -0.15 -4.74 9.06
N GLY A 94 -1.42 -4.90 9.44
CA GLY A 94 -1.90 -4.64 10.80
C GLY A 94 -2.24 -3.19 11.09
N ALA A 95 -2.35 -2.34 10.06
CA ALA A 95 -2.55 -0.90 10.20
C ALA A 95 -3.87 -0.50 10.90
N CYS A 96 -4.82 -1.43 11.07
CA CYS A 96 -6.10 -1.19 11.73
C CYS A 96 -6.27 -1.98 13.03
N ASP A 97 -5.29 -2.78 13.46
CA ASP A 97 -5.45 -3.73 14.57
C ASP A 97 -5.80 -3.03 15.90
N GLU A 98 -5.25 -1.83 16.12
CA GLU A 98 -5.52 -1.06 17.35
C GLU A 98 -6.87 -0.33 17.32
N SER A 99 -7.30 0.16 16.15
CA SER A 99 -8.49 1.00 16.01
C SER A 99 -9.76 0.21 15.68
N HIS A 100 -9.61 -0.94 15.02
CA HIS A 100 -10.68 -1.83 14.55
C HIS A 100 -10.29 -3.29 14.84
N PRO A 101 -10.51 -3.79 16.07
CA PRO A 101 -10.07 -5.12 16.50
C PRO A 101 -10.54 -6.28 15.61
N ASP A 102 -11.71 -6.12 14.97
CA ASP A 102 -12.31 -7.15 14.11
C ASP A 102 -11.80 -7.10 12.65
N PHE A 103 -11.03 -6.07 12.28
CA PHE A 103 -10.59 -5.85 10.89
C PHE A 103 -9.75 -7.02 10.38
N ARG A 104 -8.80 -7.48 11.19
CA ARG A 104 -7.92 -8.61 10.84
C ARG A 104 -8.71 -9.90 10.61
N ALA A 105 -9.64 -10.22 11.50
CA ALA A 105 -10.44 -11.44 11.40
C ALA A 105 -11.30 -11.44 10.13
N ALA A 106 -11.93 -10.31 9.80
CA ALA A 106 -12.72 -10.17 8.58
C ALA A 106 -11.85 -10.23 7.30
N TYR A 107 -10.66 -9.62 7.34
CA TYR A 107 -9.69 -9.72 6.24
C TYR A 107 -9.25 -11.17 6.01
N GLU A 108 -8.87 -11.88 7.06
CA GLU A 108 -8.47 -13.28 6.98
C GLU A 108 -9.62 -14.14 6.45
N GLN A 109 -10.85 -13.93 6.92
CA GLN A 109 -12.04 -14.63 6.39
C GLN A 109 -12.18 -14.46 4.87
N GLY A 110 -11.99 -13.25 4.34
CA GLY A 110 -12.05 -12.99 2.91
C GLY A 110 -11.00 -13.77 2.11
N GLN A 111 -9.80 -13.98 2.67
CA GLN A 111 -8.76 -14.77 2.02
C GLN A 111 -9.16 -16.23 1.84
N TRP A 112 -9.85 -16.82 2.82
CA TRP A 112 -10.28 -18.22 2.78
C TRP A 112 -11.44 -18.45 1.80
N GLU A 113 -12.38 -17.50 1.67
CA GLU A 113 -13.51 -17.65 0.75
C GLU A 113 -13.09 -17.59 -0.73
N ASP A 114 -12.11 -16.75 -1.07
CA ASP A 114 -11.54 -16.73 -2.42
C ASP A 114 -10.73 -18.00 -2.70
N ASP A 115 -10.10 -18.62 -1.71
CA ASP A 115 -9.38 -19.91 -1.85
C ASP A 115 -10.36 -21.08 -2.13
N VAL A 116 -11.47 -21.12 -1.38
CA VAL A 116 -12.56 -22.11 -1.54
C VAL A 116 -13.23 -21.99 -2.91
N THR A 117 -13.45 -20.76 -3.40
CA THR A 117 -14.14 -20.51 -4.68
C THR A 117 -13.22 -20.55 -5.89
N SER A 118 -11.91 -20.30 -5.72
CA SER A 118 -10.90 -20.40 -6.80
C SER A 118 -10.39 -21.81 -7.08
N GLY A 119 -10.84 -22.81 -6.30
CA GLY A 119 -10.54 -24.23 -6.55
C GLY A 119 -9.19 -24.68 -5.98
N ALA A 120 -8.64 -23.97 -5.00
CA ALA A 120 -7.45 -24.38 -4.25
C ALA A 120 -7.75 -25.42 -3.14
N TYR A 121 -8.87 -26.15 -3.26
CA TYR A 121 -9.02 -27.40 -2.53
C TYR A 121 -7.96 -28.38 -3.03
N MET A 122 -7.02 -28.74 -2.15
CA MET A 122 -6.37 -30.04 -2.22
C MET A 122 -7.43 -31.08 -2.54
N SER A 123 -7.30 -31.73 -3.68
CA SER A 123 -8.17 -32.83 -4.06
C SER A 123 -8.09 -33.93 -3.01
N GLU A 124 -9.23 -34.48 -2.59
CA GLU A 124 -9.32 -35.67 -1.74
C GLU A 124 -8.52 -36.88 -2.26
N SER A 125 -7.97 -36.82 -3.48
CA SER A 125 -7.07 -37.81 -4.08
C SER A 125 -5.61 -37.77 -3.61
N ASP A 126 -5.21 -36.81 -2.78
CA ASP A 126 -3.84 -36.74 -2.21
C ASP A 126 -3.71 -37.48 -0.86
N TYR A 127 -4.78 -38.13 -0.41
CA TYR A 127 -4.84 -38.91 0.84
C TYR A 127 -4.81 -40.43 0.65
N GLU A 128 -4.65 -40.93 -0.59
CA GLU A 128 -4.50 -42.37 -0.87
C GLU A 128 -3.07 -42.78 -1.24
#